data_AF-A0A1G5DRK2-F1
#
_entry.id   AF-A0A1G5DRK2-F1
#
_cell.length_a   1.000
_cell.length_b   1.000
_cell.length_c   1.000
_cell.angle_alpha   90.00
_cell.angle_beta   90.00
_cell.angle_gamma   90.00
#
_symmetry.space_group_name_H-M   'P 1'
#
loop_
_entity.id
_entity.type
_entity.pdbx_description
1 polymer ?
#
loop_
_entity_poly.entity_id
_entity_poly.type
_entity_poly.pdbx_seq_one_letter_code
_entity_poly.pdbx_strand_id
1 'polypeptide(L)'
;MKISQVEELVGITKKNIRFYEDEGLLSPERDPENGYREYSLKDVDELMKIKFLRKLSVPLEDIRKVQKKELSLSMCLEKQSSNLKSEITSLENSIELCDSVKDKNLDYSYFKADDYLEEMHRIEERGGKFMNVSQTDVKKKKLGALLAAAVFLAIMVAYIIFFLMVSVSGETPMPLFIVIMFVGIAVIVGCILALRQRLKEIEGGEEDEASKY
;
A
#
# COMPACT_ATOMS: atom_id res chain seq x y z
N MET A 1 -1.22 31.18 -0.74
CA MET A 1 -0.17 30.74 -1.72
C MET A 1 -0.72 29.70 -2.67
N LYS A 2 -0.26 29.67 -3.93
CA LYS A 2 -0.65 28.61 -4.90
C LYS A 2 0.23 27.38 -4.76
N ILE A 3 -0.28 26.22 -5.20
CA ILE A 3 0.42 24.92 -5.07
C ILE A 3 1.82 24.89 -5.74
N SER A 4 2.05 25.68 -6.79
CA SER A 4 3.37 25.81 -7.43
C SER A 4 4.41 26.45 -6.52
N GLN A 5 4.03 27.46 -5.75
CA GLN A 5 4.91 28.12 -4.80
C GLN A 5 5.23 27.18 -3.64
N VAL A 6 4.24 26.42 -3.17
CA VAL A 6 4.42 25.42 -2.11
C VAL A 6 5.36 24.29 -2.56
N GLU A 7 5.20 23.81 -3.78
CA GLU A 7 6.10 22.80 -4.38
C GLU A 7 7.56 23.27 -4.38
N GLU A 8 7.81 24.53 -4.74
CA GLU A 8 9.14 25.13 -4.72
C GLU A 8 9.70 25.28 -3.30
N LEU A 9 8.89 25.79 -2.36
CA LEU A 9 9.29 26.00 -0.97
C LEU A 9 9.59 24.71 -0.22
N VAL A 10 8.72 23.71 -0.37
CA VAL A 10 8.82 22.44 0.37
C VAL A 10 9.72 21.44 -0.38
N GLY A 11 9.85 21.57 -1.69
CA GLY A 11 10.57 20.61 -2.54
C GLY A 11 9.89 19.24 -2.55
N ILE A 12 8.57 19.22 -2.74
CA ILE A 12 7.73 18.04 -2.97
C ILE A 12 6.81 18.32 -4.16
N THR A 13 6.52 17.30 -4.96
CA THR A 13 5.73 17.50 -6.17
C THR A 13 4.30 17.91 -5.86
N LYS A 14 3.66 18.68 -6.75
CA LYS A 14 2.21 18.96 -6.70
C LYS A 14 1.37 17.70 -6.53
N LYS A 15 1.79 16.58 -7.15
CA LYS A 15 1.12 15.28 -7.01
C LYS A 15 1.17 14.77 -5.57
N ASN A 16 2.32 14.87 -4.91
CA ASN A 16 2.47 14.46 -3.51
C ASN A 16 1.69 15.37 -2.56
N ILE A 17 1.64 16.68 -2.81
CA ILE A 17 0.83 17.62 -2.01
C ILE A 17 -0.64 17.20 -2.08
N ARG A 18 -1.18 16.98 -3.29
CA ARG A 18 -2.57 16.51 -3.48
C ARG A 18 -2.80 15.16 -2.82
N PHE A 19 -1.84 14.25 -2.93
CA PHE A 19 -1.93 12.95 -2.27
C PHE A 19 -2.04 13.09 -0.74
N TYR A 20 -1.29 14.01 -0.11
CA TYR A 20 -1.42 14.27 1.32
C TYR A 20 -2.75 14.95 1.69
N GLU A 21 -3.33 15.76 0.80
CA GLU A 21 -4.70 16.25 0.98
C GLU A 21 -5.74 15.13 0.90
N ASP A 22 -5.62 14.23 -0.08
CA ASP A 22 -6.52 13.09 -0.27
C ASP A 22 -6.45 12.11 0.93
N GLU A 23 -5.24 11.96 1.49
CA GLU A 23 -5.01 11.22 2.74
C GLU A 23 -5.43 12.00 4.00
N GLY A 24 -5.94 13.22 3.88
CA GLY A 24 -6.43 14.03 4.99
C GLY A 24 -5.33 14.49 5.96
N LEU A 25 -4.06 14.49 5.53
CA LEU A 25 -2.93 15.02 6.28
C LEU A 25 -2.77 16.54 6.12
N LEU A 26 -3.42 17.10 5.10
CA LEU A 26 -3.46 18.53 4.81
C LEU A 26 -4.89 18.95 4.45
N SER A 27 -5.30 20.16 4.87
CA SER A 27 -6.59 20.73 4.50
C SER A 27 -6.45 22.22 4.23
N PRO A 28 -5.88 22.61 3.08
CA PRO A 28 -5.73 24.02 2.73
C PRO A 28 -7.10 24.66 2.55
N GLU A 29 -7.19 25.95 2.91
CA GLU A 29 -8.40 26.73 2.69
C GLU A 29 -8.67 26.90 1.18
N ARG A 30 -9.92 27.22 0.85
CA ARG A 30 -10.29 27.60 -0.51
C ARG A 30 -10.68 29.06 -0.52
N ASP A 31 -10.11 29.77 -1.48
CA ASP A 31 -10.44 31.16 -1.77
C ASP A 31 -11.96 31.26 -2.02
N PRO A 32 -12.68 32.11 -1.27
CA PRO A 32 -14.13 32.22 -1.37
C PRO A 32 -14.62 32.84 -2.68
N GLU A 33 -13.77 33.57 -3.40
CA GLU A 33 -14.15 34.26 -4.66
C GLU A 33 -14.03 33.34 -5.88
N ASN A 34 -13.02 32.47 -5.90
CA ASN A 34 -12.72 31.64 -7.08
C ASN A 34 -12.67 30.12 -6.81
N GLY A 35 -12.79 29.69 -5.55
CA GLY A 35 -12.84 28.29 -5.14
C GLY A 35 -11.51 27.52 -5.26
N TYR A 36 -10.42 28.19 -5.66
CA TYR A 36 -9.09 27.59 -5.75
C TYR A 36 -8.48 27.38 -4.36
N ARG A 37 -7.62 26.37 -4.25
CA ARG A 37 -6.86 26.10 -3.03
C ARG A 37 -5.88 27.22 -2.75
N GLU A 38 -5.85 27.64 -1.50
CA GLU A 38 -4.92 28.59 -0.94
C GLU A 38 -4.19 27.94 0.23
N TYR A 39 -2.88 27.78 0.06
CA TYR A 39 -2.02 27.24 1.09
C TYR A 39 -1.46 28.37 1.94
N SER A 40 -1.49 28.18 3.25
CA SER A 40 -0.93 29.04 4.27
C SER A 40 0.52 28.66 4.60
N LEU A 41 1.22 29.50 5.37
CA LEU A 41 2.53 29.14 5.91
C LEU A 41 2.45 27.95 6.89
N LYS A 42 1.30 27.74 7.55
CA LYS A 42 1.08 26.57 8.40
C LYS A 42 1.05 25.28 7.58
N ASP A 43 0.43 25.32 6.40
CA ASP A 43 0.42 24.17 5.48
C ASP A 43 1.82 23.82 4.99
N VAL A 44 2.64 24.85 4.72
CA VAL A 44 4.05 24.66 4.35
C VAL A 44 4.83 24.00 5.48
N ASP A 45 4.70 24.50 6.71
CA ASP A 45 5.33 23.92 7.90
C ASP A 45 4.89 22.46 8.12
N GLU A 46 3.61 22.17 7.93
CA GLU A 46 3.09 20.81 8.06
C GLU A 46 3.62 19.86 6.98
N LEU A 47 3.68 20.32 5.73
CA LEU A 47 4.29 19.56 4.65
C LEU A 47 5.79 19.29 4.88
N MET A 48 6.51 20.22 5.52
CA MET A 48 7.91 20.00 5.92
C MET A 48 8.04 18.91 6.97
N LYS A 49 7.15 18.86 7.96
CA LYS A 49 7.11 17.77 8.96
C LYS A 49 6.77 16.43 8.32
N ILE A 50 5.75 16.39 7.46
CA ILE A 50 5.36 15.18 6.71
C ILE A 50 6.55 14.70 5.87
N LYS A 51 7.22 15.60 5.13
CA LYS A 51 8.41 15.27 4.33
C LYS A 51 9.51 14.66 5.18
N PHE A 52 9.81 15.24 6.35
CA PHE A 52 10.81 14.71 7.27
C PHE A 52 10.46 13.30 7.75
N LEU A 53 9.26 13.08 8.26
CA LEU A 53 8.81 11.78 8.76
C LEU A 53 8.77 10.71 7.65
N ARG A 54 8.35 11.10 6.45
CA ARG A 54 8.37 10.21 5.29
C ARG A 54 9.77 9.83 4.84
N LYS A 55 10.76 10.72 4.97
CA LYS A 55 12.18 10.40 4.73
C LYS A 55 12.75 9.40 5.74
N LEU A 56 12.17 9.32 6.94
CA LEU A 56 12.51 8.32 7.95
C LEU A 56 11.71 7.02 7.81
N SER A 57 10.98 6.85 6.70
CA SER A 57 10.11 5.71 6.43
C SER A 57 8.95 5.54 7.43
N VAL A 58 8.56 6.60 8.14
CA VAL A 58 7.39 6.57 9.04
C VAL A 58 6.11 6.42 8.21
N PRO A 59 5.22 5.45 8.51
CA PRO A 59 3.95 5.27 7.81
C PRO A 59 3.03 6.50 7.93
N LEU A 60 2.21 6.77 6.90
CA LEU A 60 1.26 7.89 6.90
C LEU A 60 0.24 7.79 8.03
N GLU A 61 -0.14 6.57 8.42
CA GLU A 61 -1.03 6.31 9.54
C GLU A 61 -0.43 6.81 10.87
N ASP A 62 0.84 6.51 11.13
CA ASP A 62 1.52 6.96 12.33
C ASP A 62 1.72 8.49 12.32
N ILE A 63 2.00 9.09 11.16
CA ILE A 63 2.02 10.56 11.00
C ILE A 63 0.67 11.17 11.37
N ARG A 64 -0.44 10.57 10.91
CA ARG A 64 -1.80 11.02 11.22
C ARG A 64 -2.11 10.92 12.72
N LYS A 65 -1.72 9.82 13.37
CA LYS A 65 -1.87 9.65 14.82
C LYS A 65 -1.09 10.71 15.59
N VAL A 66 0.10 11.07 15.11
CA VAL A 66 0.90 12.17 15.70
C VAL A 66 0.19 13.52 15.52
N GLN A 67 -0.32 13.85 14.33
CA GLN A 67 -1.09 15.08 14.09
C GLN A 67 -2.32 15.19 15.00
N LYS A 68 -3.02 14.07 15.21
CA LYS A 68 -4.20 13.97 16.09
C LYS A 68 -3.87 13.88 17.57
N LYS A 69 -2.59 13.85 17.95
CA LYS A 69 -2.10 13.66 19.32
C LYS A 69 -2.53 12.33 19.96
N GLU A 70 -2.89 11.35 19.14
CA GLU A 70 -3.17 9.97 19.56
C GLU A 70 -1.88 9.19 19.82
N LEU A 71 -0.77 9.62 19.20
CA LEU A 71 0.58 9.09 19.38
C LEU A 71 1.53 10.26 19.59
N SER A 72 2.45 10.16 20.56
CA SER A 72 3.49 11.18 20.70
C SER A 72 4.55 11.03 19.60
N LEU A 73 5.12 12.16 19.16
CA LEU A 73 6.19 12.15 18.17
C LEU A 73 7.40 11.34 18.66
N SER A 74 7.74 11.42 19.95
CA SER A 74 8.86 10.66 20.53
C SER A 74 8.61 9.17 20.45
N MET A 75 7.44 8.68 20.87
CA MET A 75 7.10 7.25 20.79
C MET A 75 7.08 6.75 19.35
N CYS A 76 6.58 7.56 18.41
CA CYS A 76 6.62 7.24 16.98
C CYS A 76 8.06 7.05 16.47
N LEU A 77 8.96 7.97 16.84
CA LEU A 77 10.36 7.92 16.41
C LEU A 77 11.16 6.83 17.14
N GLU A 78 10.88 6.56 18.41
CA GLU A 78 11.47 5.45 19.17
C GLU A 78 11.09 4.10 18.55
N LYS A 79 9.81 3.90 18.25
CA LYS A 79 9.32 2.72 17.52
C LYS A 79 10.03 2.58 16.18
N GLN A 80 10.10 3.66 15.39
CA GLN A 80 10.77 3.62 14.09
C GLN A 80 12.27 3.35 14.21
N SER A 81 12.95 3.95 15.19
CA SER A 81 14.36 3.68 15.46
C SER A 81 14.60 2.21 15.85
N SER A 82 13.73 1.63 16.67
CA SER A 82 13.79 0.21 17.02
C SER A 82 13.59 -0.69 15.80
N ASN A 83 12.65 -0.34 14.92
CA ASN A 83 12.41 -1.10 13.68
C ASN A 83 13.65 -1.07 12.77
N LEU A 84 14.23 0.12 12.57
CA LEU A 84 15.44 0.29 11.75
C LEU A 84 16.63 -0.48 12.35
N LYS A 85 16.79 -0.49 13.67
CA LYS A 85 17.83 -1.31 14.32
C LYS A 85 17.63 -2.80 14.06
N SER A 86 16.39 -3.29 14.15
CA SER A 86 16.07 -4.68 13.82
C SER A 86 16.34 -5.00 12.35
N GLU A 87 16.08 -4.05 11.44
CA GLU A 87 16.36 -4.20 10.01
C GLU A 87 17.86 -4.25 9.74
N ILE A 88 18.65 -3.37 10.39
CA ILE A 88 20.13 -3.40 10.33
C ILE A 88 20.64 -4.78 10.76
N THR A 89 20.23 -5.27 11.93
CA THR A 89 20.65 -6.60 12.40
C THR A 89 20.26 -7.71 11.42
N SER A 90 19.10 -7.61 10.79
CA SER A 90 18.66 -8.61 9.81
C SER A 90 19.49 -8.57 8.52
N LEU A 91 19.85 -7.38 8.06
CA LEU A 91 20.73 -7.17 6.92
C LEU A 91 22.15 -7.64 7.22
N GLU A 92 22.66 -7.37 8.43
CA GLU A 92 23.97 -7.85 8.88
C GLU A 92 24.06 -9.38 8.85
N ASN A 93 23.06 -10.07 9.42
CA ASN A 93 23.00 -11.55 9.36
C ASN A 93 22.93 -12.06 7.92
N SER A 94 22.18 -11.37 7.05
CA SER A 94 22.07 -11.76 5.63
C SER A 94 23.40 -11.57 4.89
N ILE A 95 24.12 -10.49 5.18
CA ILE A 95 25.45 -10.21 4.61
C ILE A 95 26.45 -11.28 5.08
N GLU A 96 26.46 -11.60 6.38
CA GLU A 96 27.34 -12.63 6.94
C GLU A 96 27.15 -13.97 6.25
N LEU A 97 25.89 -14.38 6.04
CA LEU A 97 25.58 -15.60 5.31
C LEU A 97 25.97 -15.52 3.83
N CYS A 98 25.70 -14.39 3.17
CA CYS A 98 26.13 -14.18 1.78
C CYS A 98 27.66 -14.32 1.64
N ASP A 99 28.43 -13.75 2.56
CA ASP A 99 29.88 -13.85 2.55
C ASP A 99 30.36 -15.27 2.86
N SER A 100 29.72 -15.98 3.81
CA SER A 100 30.07 -17.37 4.14
C SER A 100 29.82 -18.34 2.98
N VAL A 101 28.84 -18.04 2.13
CA VAL A 101 28.46 -18.83 0.94
C VAL A 101 29.33 -18.47 -0.26
N LYS A 102 29.59 -17.19 -0.52
CA LYS A 102 30.32 -16.68 -1.69
C LYS A 102 31.73 -17.27 -1.80
N ASP A 103 32.42 -17.40 -0.68
CA ASP A 103 33.82 -17.85 -0.65
C ASP A 103 33.99 -19.36 -0.98
N LYS A 104 32.88 -20.09 -1.11
CA LYS A 104 32.86 -21.54 -1.42
C LYS A 104 32.74 -21.84 -2.92
N ASN A 105 32.70 -20.82 -3.79
CA ASN A 105 32.66 -20.92 -5.26
C ASN A 105 31.63 -21.97 -5.77
N LEU A 106 30.40 -21.85 -5.26
CA LEU A 106 29.36 -22.87 -5.42
C LEU A 106 28.75 -22.80 -6.83
N ASP A 107 28.91 -23.87 -7.60
CA ASP A 107 28.07 -24.11 -8.78
C ASP A 107 26.65 -24.41 -8.30
N TYR A 108 25.66 -23.75 -8.91
CA TYR A 108 24.26 -23.85 -8.50
C TYR A 108 23.76 -25.31 -8.46
N SER A 109 24.28 -26.18 -9.33
CA SER A 109 23.89 -27.59 -9.43
C SER A 109 24.35 -28.43 -8.24
N TYR A 110 25.38 -27.97 -7.52
CA TYR A 110 25.95 -28.66 -6.35
C TYR A 110 25.67 -27.89 -5.04
N PHE A 111 24.93 -26.79 -5.12
CA PHE A 111 24.49 -26.00 -3.97
C PHE A 111 23.47 -26.79 -3.15
N LYS A 112 23.86 -27.21 -1.94
CA LYS A 112 22.95 -27.83 -0.97
C LYS A 112 22.32 -26.74 -0.11
N ALA A 113 21.10 -26.34 -0.47
CA ALA A 113 20.38 -25.29 0.25
C ALA A 113 20.10 -25.67 1.72
N ASP A 114 19.83 -26.95 1.98
CA ASP A 114 19.47 -27.45 3.31
C ASP A 114 20.51 -27.10 4.39
N ASP A 115 21.81 -27.19 4.07
CA ASP A 115 22.90 -26.89 5.00
C ASP A 115 22.88 -25.41 5.43
N TYR A 116 22.52 -24.50 4.52
CA TYR A 116 22.47 -23.06 4.77
C TYR A 116 21.14 -22.62 5.38
N LEU A 117 20.04 -23.30 5.04
CA LEU A 117 18.74 -23.08 5.69
C LEU A 117 18.80 -23.49 7.18
N GLU A 118 19.52 -24.56 7.50
CA GLU A 118 19.77 -24.93 8.90
C GLU A 118 20.62 -23.87 9.63
N GLU A 119 21.63 -23.30 8.96
CA GLU A 119 22.43 -22.19 9.49
C GLU A 119 21.57 -20.93 9.74
N MET A 120 20.64 -20.62 8.83
CA MET A 120 19.65 -19.54 9.01
C MET A 120 18.78 -19.79 10.25
N HIS A 121 18.18 -20.98 10.40
CA HIS A 121 17.39 -21.32 11.58
C HIS A 121 18.18 -21.17 12.88
N ARG A 122 19.45 -21.60 12.91
CA ARG A 122 20.31 -21.44 14.09
C ARG A 122 20.63 -19.99 14.43
N ILE A 123 20.67 -19.10 13.44
CA ILE A 123 20.83 -17.66 13.65
C ILE A 123 19.52 -17.07 14.21
N GLU A 124 18.36 -17.54 13.72
CA GLU A 124 17.05 -17.14 14.21
C GLU A 124 16.78 -17.58 15.65
N GLU A 125 17.16 -18.80 16.02
CA GLU A 125 17.08 -19.31 17.40
C GLU A 125 17.92 -18.48 18.38
N ARG A 126 19.03 -17.88 17.90
CA ARG A 126 19.89 -16.98 18.68
C ARG A 126 19.36 -15.55 18.75
N GLY A 127 18.17 -15.30 18.20
CA GLY A 127 17.51 -13.99 18.18
C GLY A 127 17.84 -13.14 16.96
N GLY A 128 18.58 -13.67 15.99
CA GLY A 128 18.70 -13.09 14.66
C GLY A 128 17.36 -13.11 13.94
N LYS A 129 17.20 -12.27 12.93
CA LYS A 129 16.06 -12.32 12.02
C LYS A 129 16.58 -12.23 10.60
N PHE A 130 15.95 -12.93 9.67
CA PHE A 130 16.13 -12.67 8.25
C PHE A 130 14.93 -11.89 7.71
N MET A 131 15.17 -11.10 6.66
CA MET A 131 14.11 -10.32 6.04
C MET A 131 13.11 -11.27 5.36
N ASN A 132 11.87 -11.28 5.85
CA ASN A 132 10.82 -12.10 5.23
C ASN A 132 10.33 -11.43 3.94
N VAL A 133 10.82 -11.91 2.79
CA VAL A 133 10.54 -11.34 1.46
C VAL A 133 9.06 -11.47 1.06
N SER A 134 8.32 -12.41 1.66
CA SER A 134 6.90 -12.67 1.37
C SER A 134 6.05 -11.39 1.40
N GLN A 135 6.26 -10.51 2.39
CA GLN A 135 5.44 -9.30 2.53
C GLN A 135 5.50 -8.35 1.32
N THR A 136 6.61 -8.35 0.57
CA THR A 136 6.79 -7.49 -0.60
C THR A 136 6.07 -8.06 -1.82
N ASP A 137 6.11 -9.39 -1.97
CA ASP A 137 5.46 -10.09 -3.08
C ASP A 137 3.95 -10.23 -2.86
N VAL A 138 3.50 -10.36 -1.61
CA VAL A 138 2.08 -10.29 -1.22
C VAL A 138 1.48 -8.96 -1.60
N LYS A 139 2.14 -7.85 -1.24
CA LYS A 139 1.65 -6.51 -1.56
C LYS A 139 1.50 -6.32 -3.06
N LYS A 140 2.44 -6.83 -3.87
CA LYS A 140 2.35 -6.82 -5.34
C LYS A 140 1.22 -7.71 -5.87
N LYS A 141 1.07 -8.94 -5.36
CA LYS A 141 -0.01 -9.87 -5.74
C LYS A 141 -1.40 -9.33 -5.40
N LYS A 142 -1.59 -8.79 -4.18
CA LYS A 142 -2.83 -8.15 -3.74
C LYS A 142 -3.16 -6.92 -4.59
N LEU A 143 -2.17 -6.08 -4.90
CA LEU A 143 -2.36 -4.88 -5.73
C LEU A 143 -2.81 -5.25 -7.16
N GLY A 144 -2.23 -6.30 -7.76
CA GLY A 144 -2.64 -6.81 -9.07
C GLY A 144 -4.09 -7.30 -9.08
N ALA A 145 -4.50 -8.08 -8.07
CA ALA A 145 -5.88 -8.56 -7.95
C ALA A 145 -6.90 -7.42 -7.74
N LEU A 146 -6.54 -6.41 -6.93
CA LEU A 146 -7.38 -5.22 -6.69
C LEU A 146 -7.54 -4.37 -7.96
N LEU A 147 -6.45 -4.14 -8.71
CA LEU A 147 -6.50 -3.39 -9.97
C LEU A 147 -7.39 -4.09 -11.00
N ALA A 148 -7.27 -5.41 -11.15
CA ALA A 148 -8.10 -6.18 -12.09
C ALA A 148 -9.59 -6.06 -11.76
N ALA A 149 -9.96 -6.15 -10.47
CA ALA A 149 -11.35 -6.00 -10.05
C ALA A 149 -11.85 -4.56 -10.17
N ALA A 150 -11.02 -3.55 -9.89
CA ALA A 150 -11.39 -2.15 -10.06
C ALA A 150 -11.69 -1.82 -11.53
N VAL A 151 -10.88 -2.31 -12.46
CA VAL A 151 -11.12 -2.18 -13.91
C VAL A 151 -12.43 -2.86 -14.31
N PHE A 152 -12.67 -4.08 -13.82
CA PHE A 152 -13.89 -4.81 -14.14
C PHE A 152 -15.15 -4.12 -13.59
N LEU A 153 -15.11 -3.62 -12.34
CA LEU A 153 -16.19 -2.84 -11.74
C LEU A 153 -16.47 -1.56 -12.53
N ALA A 154 -15.43 -0.84 -12.98
CA ALA A 154 -15.59 0.35 -13.79
C ALA A 154 -16.29 0.04 -15.13
N ILE A 155 -15.94 -1.06 -15.80
CA ILE A 155 -16.60 -1.52 -17.02
C ILE A 155 -18.08 -1.86 -16.75
N MET A 156 -18.38 -2.54 -15.64
CA MET A 156 -19.75 -2.88 -15.26
C MET A 156 -20.60 -1.65 -14.96
N VAL A 157 -20.05 -0.66 -14.24
CA VAL A 157 -20.72 0.62 -13.98
C VAL A 157 -20.97 1.37 -15.28
N ALA A 158 -19.99 1.41 -16.20
CA ALA A 158 -20.18 2.01 -17.52
C ALA A 158 -21.26 1.30 -18.35
N TYR A 159 -21.32 -0.03 -18.29
CA TYR A 159 -22.38 -0.83 -18.92
C TYR A 159 -23.77 -0.49 -18.38
N ILE A 160 -23.91 -0.39 -17.05
CA ILE A 160 -25.17 0.01 -16.41
C ILE A 160 -25.58 1.42 -16.83
N ILE A 161 -24.65 2.39 -16.80
CA ILE A 161 -24.93 3.79 -17.21
C ILE A 161 -25.36 3.85 -18.68
N PHE A 162 -24.69 3.11 -19.56
CA PHE A 162 -25.05 3.03 -20.98
C PHE A 162 -26.49 2.50 -21.17
N PHE A 163 -26.85 1.42 -20.49
CA PHE A 163 -28.21 0.88 -20.56
C PHE A 163 -29.27 1.79 -19.96
N LEU A 164 -28.92 2.56 -18.92
CA LEU A 164 -29.81 3.54 -18.32
C LEU A 164 -30.05 4.74 -19.25
N MET A 165 -29.02 5.18 -20.00
CA MET A 165 -29.17 6.17 -21.07
C MET A 165 -30.12 5.68 -22.18
N VAL A 166 -29.95 4.43 -22.62
CA VAL A 166 -30.80 3.79 -23.67
C VAL A 166 -32.23 3.52 -23.18
N SER A 167 -32.46 3.34 -21.88
CA SER A 167 -33.82 3.19 -21.36
C SER A 167 -34.58 4.51 -21.28
N VAL A 168 -33.88 5.62 -21.00
CA VAL A 168 -34.48 6.97 -21.01
C VAL A 168 -34.93 7.40 -22.40
N SER A 169 -34.30 6.92 -23.48
CA SER A 169 -34.77 7.17 -24.86
C SER A 169 -36.02 6.37 -25.24
N GLY A 170 -36.56 5.53 -24.34
CA GLY A 170 -37.85 4.85 -24.52
C GLY A 170 -37.83 3.63 -25.42
N GLU A 171 -36.64 3.17 -25.83
CA GLU A 171 -36.48 2.10 -26.84
C GLU A 171 -36.43 0.68 -26.23
N THR A 172 -36.41 0.54 -24.89
CA THR A 172 -36.26 -0.76 -24.23
C THR A 172 -37.55 -1.23 -23.52
N PRO A 173 -38.03 -2.46 -23.78
CA PRO A 173 -39.11 -3.05 -23.01
C PRO A 173 -38.73 -3.22 -21.53
N MET A 174 -39.58 -2.75 -20.61
CA MET A 174 -39.35 -2.80 -19.16
C MET A 174 -38.92 -4.18 -18.61
N PRO A 175 -39.48 -5.32 -19.06
CA PRO A 175 -39.04 -6.64 -18.59
C PRO A 175 -37.59 -6.94 -18.93
N LEU A 176 -37.12 -6.55 -20.12
CA LEU A 176 -35.74 -6.76 -20.57
C LEU A 176 -34.76 -5.92 -19.74
N PHE A 177 -35.13 -4.68 -19.43
CA PHE A 177 -34.33 -3.79 -18.59
C PHE A 177 -34.11 -4.35 -17.18
N ILE A 178 -35.17 -4.88 -16.56
CA ILE A 178 -35.09 -5.47 -15.20
C ILE A 178 -34.14 -6.66 -15.18
N VAL A 179 -34.20 -7.54 -16.19
CA VAL A 179 -33.32 -8.70 -16.29
C VAL A 179 -31.85 -8.27 -16.43
N ILE A 180 -31.57 -7.29 -17.29
CA ILE A 180 -30.21 -6.79 -17.51
C ILE A 180 -29.63 -6.15 -16.24
N MET A 181 -30.42 -5.34 -15.53
CA MET A 181 -30.02 -4.74 -14.26
C MET A 181 -29.75 -5.79 -13.19
N PHE A 182 -30.59 -6.82 -13.11
CA PHE A 182 -30.41 -7.92 -12.16
C PHE A 182 -29.12 -8.71 -12.44
N VAL A 183 -28.86 -9.02 -13.72
CA VAL A 183 -27.61 -9.69 -14.14
C VAL A 183 -26.39 -8.82 -13.82
N GLY A 184 -26.43 -7.52 -14.09
CA GLY A 184 -25.34 -6.60 -13.77
C GLY A 184 -25.03 -6.54 -12.26
N ILE A 185 -26.06 -6.44 -11.42
CA ILE A 185 -25.91 -6.46 -9.96
C ILE A 185 -25.35 -7.81 -9.48
N ALA A 186 -25.88 -8.93 -10.00
CA ALA A 186 -25.41 -10.27 -9.63
C ALA A 186 -23.92 -10.47 -9.97
N VAL A 187 -23.47 -9.98 -11.13
CA VAL A 187 -22.05 -10.02 -11.54
C VAL A 187 -21.18 -9.15 -10.63
N ILE A 188 -21.63 -7.93 -10.28
CA ILE A 188 -20.90 -7.05 -9.35
C ILE A 188 -20.72 -7.73 -7.99
N VAL A 189 -21.79 -8.29 -7.43
CA VAL A 189 -21.75 -9.02 -6.16
C VAL A 189 -20.82 -10.23 -6.26
N GLY A 190 -20.91 -10.99 -7.35
CA GLY A 190 -20.02 -12.13 -7.63
C GLY A 190 -18.54 -11.72 -7.69
N CYS A 191 -18.22 -10.61 -8.34
CA CYS A 191 -16.85 -10.08 -8.40
C CYS A 191 -16.34 -9.65 -7.02
N ILE A 192 -17.17 -8.99 -6.21
CA ILE A 192 -16.80 -8.60 -4.85
C ILE A 192 -16.52 -9.84 -4.00
N LEU A 193 -17.37 -10.87 -4.09
CA LEU A 193 -17.18 -12.13 -3.38
C LEU A 193 -15.92 -12.87 -3.85
N ALA A 194 -15.69 -12.96 -5.17
CA ALA A 194 -14.50 -13.58 -5.74
C ALA A 194 -13.22 -12.86 -5.34
N LEU A 195 -13.23 -11.52 -5.30
CA LEU A 195 -12.11 -10.73 -4.83
C LEU A 195 -11.86 -10.96 -3.33
N ARG A 196 -12.92 -10.98 -2.52
CA ARG A 196 -12.80 -11.28 -1.09
C ARG A 196 -12.21 -12.67 -0.84
N GLN A 197 -12.64 -13.66 -1.62
CA GLN A 197 -12.08 -15.01 -1.56
C GLN A 197 -10.61 -15.04 -1.97
N ARG A 198 -10.24 -14.40 -3.10
CA ARG A 198 -8.85 -14.30 -3.54
C ARG A 198 -7.95 -13.60 -2.54
N LEU A 199 -8.40 -12.52 -1.92
CA LEU A 199 -7.65 -11.83 -0.86
C LEU A 199 -7.46 -12.73 0.37
N LYS A 200 -8.48 -13.49 0.75
CA LYS A 200 -8.41 -14.46 1.85
C LYS A 200 -7.51 -15.66 1.52
N GLU A 201 -7.48 -16.13 0.28
CA GLU A 201 -6.55 -17.18 -0.20
C GLU A 201 -5.10 -16.69 -0.18
N ILE A 202 -4.86 -15.43 -0.56
CA ILE A 202 -3.52 -14.83 -0.47
C ILE A 202 -3.08 -14.69 1.00
N GLU A 203 -4.00 -14.40 1.93
CA GLU A 203 -3.69 -14.32 3.37
C GLU A 203 -3.53 -15.71 4.01
N GLY A 204 -4.45 -16.64 3.74
CA GLY A 204 -4.45 -17.97 4.35
C GLY A 204 -3.42 -18.93 3.79
N GLY A 205 -3.09 -18.83 2.49
CA GLY A 205 -2.02 -19.63 1.89
C GLY A 205 -0.66 -19.37 2.51
N GLU A 206 -0.44 -18.16 3.05
CA GLU A 206 0.82 -17.81 3.71
C GLU A 206 0.83 -18.09 5.21
N GLU A 207 -0.31 -18.02 5.93
CA GLU A 207 -0.37 -18.50 7.31
C GLU A 207 -0.20 -20.03 7.39
N ASP A 208 -0.73 -20.77 6.41
CA ASP A 208 -0.56 -22.22 6.29
C ASP A 208 0.84 -22.63 5.79
N GLU A 209 1.53 -21.77 5.04
CA GLU A 209 2.95 -21.98 4.67
C GLU A 209 3.90 -21.54 5.79
N ALA A 210 3.67 -20.40 6.45
CA ALA A 210 4.48 -19.92 7.57
C ALA A 210 4.33 -20.74 8.86
N SER A 211 3.22 -21.47 9.04
CA SER A 211 3.08 -22.45 10.14
C SER A 211 3.75 -23.80 9.86
N LYS A 212 4.21 -24.03 8.62
CA LYS A 212 4.91 -25.25 8.19
C LYS A 212 6.43 -25.11 8.13
N TYR A 213 6.97 -23.93 8.45
CA TYR A 213 8.41 -23.66 8.57
C TYR A 213 8.73 -23.18 9.98
#